data_AF-A0A6G1SZH5-F1
#
_entry.id   AF-A0A6G1SZH5-F1
#
_cell.length_a   1.000
_cell.length_b   1.000
_cell.length_c   1.000
_cell.angle_alpha   90.00
_cell.angle_beta   90.00
_cell.angle_gamma   90.00
#
_symmetry.space_group_name_H-M   'P 1'
#
loop_
_entity.id
_entity.type
_entity.pdbx_description
1 polymer ?
#
loop_
_entity_poly.entity_id
_entity_poly.type
_entity_poly.pdbx_seq_one_letter_code
_entity_poly.pdbx_strand_id
1 'polypeptide(L)'
;MGVHARSPWKVRFVRSTAAPYRLVRGVYNEALIQKRVDWTRSQEHYDGPLTHAALLAALQQQQERLLGILDAVDTEVSLDWSGTDFSFAMFTWEFVQHEAIHHGQWSLYAQLAGFETPESWQQSWKL
;
A
#
# COMPACT_ATOMS: atom_id res chain seq x y z
N MET A 1 49.12 17.17 13.31
CA MET A 1 48.05 16.85 12.35
C MET A 1 47.83 15.34 12.38
N GLY A 2 46.66 14.91 12.85
CA GLY A 2 46.31 13.49 12.92
C GLY A 2 44.80 13.38 13.14
N VAL A 3 44.05 13.39 12.04
CA VAL A 3 42.59 13.26 12.07
C VAL A 3 42.27 11.77 12.07
N HIS A 4 41.91 11.22 13.23
CA HIS A 4 41.31 9.89 13.31
C HIS A 4 39.90 9.93 12.70
N ALA A 5 39.78 9.43 11.47
CA ALA A 5 38.49 9.17 10.85
C ALA A 5 37.77 8.05 11.62
N ARG A 6 36.65 8.39 12.27
CA ARG A 6 35.75 7.41 12.88
C ARG A 6 35.01 6.66 11.76
N SER A 7 35.11 5.33 11.81
CA SER A 7 34.46 4.38 10.89
C SER A 7 32.94 4.60 10.85
N PRO A 8 32.30 4.77 9.66
CA PRO A 8 30.87 4.94 9.58
C PRO A 8 30.19 3.56 9.71
N TRP A 9 29.36 3.44 10.73
CA TRP A 9 28.21 2.54 10.87
C TRP A 9 28.08 1.45 9.79
N LYS A 10 28.60 0.24 10.05
CA LYS A 10 28.14 -0.96 9.35
C LYS A 10 26.72 -1.28 9.81
N VAL A 11 25.72 -0.76 9.10
CA VAL A 11 24.35 -1.25 9.21
C VAL A 11 24.36 -2.69 8.71
N ARG A 12 24.29 -3.64 9.65
CA ARG A 12 24.12 -5.06 9.34
C ARG A 12 22.66 -5.22 8.94
N PHE A 13 22.38 -5.23 7.64
CA PHE A 13 21.10 -5.74 7.15
C PHE A 13 21.03 -7.21 7.58
N VAL A 14 20.28 -7.46 8.65
CA VAL A 14 19.80 -8.81 8.95
C VAL A 14 18.98 -9.19 7.72
N ARG A 15 19.44 -10.20 6.97
CA ARG A 15 18.61 -10.84 5.95
C ARG A 15 17.42 -11.44 6.69
N SER A 16 16.36 -10.65 6.83
CA SER A 16 15.04 -11.18 7.12
C SER A 16 14.74 -12.14 5.99
N THR A 17 14.61 -13.42 6.33
CA THR A 17 13.87 -14.38 5.53
C THR A 17 12.46 -13.80 5.35
N ALA A 18 12.25 -13.18 4.18
CA ALA A 18 11.02 -12.62 3.66
C ALA A 18 9.94 -12.33 4.71
N ALA A 19 9.90 -11.11 5.26
CA ALA A 19 8.63 -10.59 5.73
C ALA A 19 7.71 -10.56 4.50
N PRO A 20 6.60 -11.32 4.46
CA PRO A 20 5.73 -11.32 3.30
C PRO A 20 5.18 -9.90 3.14
N TYR A 21 5.41 -9.32 1.96
CA TYR A 21 4.82 -8.03 1.62
C TYR A 21 3.30 -8.22 1.63
N ARG A 22 2.60 -7.49 2.49
CA ARG A 22 1.15 -7.56 2.58
C ARG A 22 0.57 -6.57 1.59
N LEU A 23 0.01 -7.08 0.50
CA LEU A 23 -0.64 -6.24 -0.48
C LEU A 23 -2.08 -5.98 -0.03
N VAL A 24 -2.23 -4.95 0.82
CA VAL A 24 -3.51 -4.56 1.44
C VAL A 24 -4.61 -4.34 0.40
N ARG A 25 -4.26 -3.84 -0.79
CA ARG A 25 -5.21 -3.66 -1.90
C ARG A 25 -5.93 -4.95 -2.30
N GLY A 26 -5.25 -6.09 -2.23
CA GLY A 26 -5.89 -7.37 -2.53
C GLY A 26 -7.01 -7.71 -1.54
N VAL A 27 -6.83 -7.37 -0.25
CA VAL A 27 -7.87 -7.57 0.77
C VAL A 27 -9.09 -6.69 0.47
N TYR A 28 -8.87 -5.44 0.06
CA TYR A 28 -9.96 -4.54 -0.32
C TYR A 28 -10.69 -5.01 -1.58
N ASN A 29 -9.96 -5.49 -2.58
CA ASN A 29 -10.55 -6.08 -3.79
C ASN A 29 -11.42 -7.30 -3.44
N GLU A 30 -10.93 -8.22 -2.60
CA GLU A 30 -11.74 -9.36 -2.15
C GLU A 30 -12.93 -8.92 -1.30
N ALA A 31 -12.79 -7.89 -0.47
CA ALA A 31 -13.88 -7.40 0.36
C ALA A 31 -15.08 -6.97 -0.47
N LEU A 32 -14.85 -6.24 -1.57
CA LEU A 32 -15.90 -5.83 -2.50
C LEU A 32 -16.61 -7.02 -3.17
N ILE A 33 -15.89 -8.10 -3.45
CA ILE A 33 -16.44 -9.30 -4.10
C ILE A 33 -17.21 -10.17 -3.09
N GLN A 34 -16.58 -10.45 -1.95
CA GLN A 34 -17.08 -11.35 -0.92
C GLN A 34 -18.06 -10.68 0.04
N LYS A 35 -18.21 -9.35 -0.07
CA LYS A 35 -19.00 -8.50 0.84
C LYS A 35 -18.57 -8.64 2.31
N ARG A 36 -17.29 -8.94 2.52
CA ARG A 36 -16.69 -9.12 3.84
C ARG A 36 -15.17 -8.92 3.79
N VAL A 37 -14.64 -8.17 4.74
CA VAL A 37 -13.18 -8.04 4.89
C VAL A 37 -12.58 -9.27 5.56
N ASP A 38 -11.46 -9.75 5.03
CA ASP A 38 -10.70 -10.85 5.62
C ASP A 38 -9.20 -10.54 5.64
N TRP A 39 -8.73 -10.05 6.78
CA TRP A 39 -7.33 -9.70 7.00
C TRP A 39 -6.41 -10.91 7.12
N THR A 40 -6.95 -12.10 7.40
CA THR A 40 -6.14 -13.32 7.56
C THR A 40 -5.48 -13.75 6.25
N ARG A 41 -6.07 -13.33 5.12
CA ARG A 41 -5.62 -13.65 3.75
C ARG A 41 -4.73 -12.59 3.13
N SER A 42 -4.33 -11.56 3.88
CA SER A 42 -3.52 -10.43 3.37
C SER A 42 -2.19 -10.83 2.71
N GLN A 43 -1.65 -12.00 3.03
CA GLN A 43 -0.42 -12.54 2.45
C GLN A 43 -0.65 -13.29 1.13
N GLU A 44 -1.89 -13.67 0.82
CA GLU A 44 -2.23 -14.41 -0.40
C GLU A 44 -2.25 -13.52 -1.64
N HIS A 45 -2.20 -12.20 -1.46
CA HIS A 45 -2.32 -11.23 -2.54
C HIS A 45 -0.99 -10.83 -3.19
N TYR A 46 0.14 -11.31 -2.66
CA TYR A 46 1.45 -11.18 -3.28
C TYR A 46 2.48 -12.15 -2.67
N ASP A 47 2.98 -13.08 -3.49
CA ASP A 47 4.05 -14.02 -3.14
C ASP A 47 5.33 -13.81 -4.00
N GLY A 48 5.35 -12.73 -4.79
CA GLY A 48 6.44 -12.40 -5.71
C GLY A 48 7.72 -11.89 -5.02
N PRO A 49 8.82 -11.76 -5.79
CA PRO A 49 10.10 -11.29 -5.26
C PRO A 49 10.07 -9.78 -4.98
N LEU A 50 10.78 -9.31 -3.94
CA LEU A 50 10.88 -7.89 -3.56
C LEU A 50 11.75 -7.05 -4.50
N THR A 51 11.56 -7.18 -5.80
CA THR A 51 12.20 -6.34 -6.82
C THR A 51 11.24 -5.26 -7.26
N HIS A 52 11.77 -4.09 -7.63
CA HIS A 52 10.96 -2.95 -8.10
C HIS A 52 10.02 -3.35 -9.25
N ALA A 53 10.52 -4.08 -10.25
CA ALA A 53 9.73 -4.51 -11.40
C ALA A 53 8.56 -5.43 -11.01
N ALA A 54 8.80 -6.41 -10.13
CA ALA A 54 7.76 -7.34 -9.69
C ALA A 54 6.71 -6.65 -8.82
N LEU A 55 7.11 -5.72 -7.94
CA LEU A 55 6.18 -4.94 -7.13
C LEU A 55 5.34 -4.01 -7.98
N LEU A 56 5.95 -3.30 -8.94
CA LEU A 56 5.24 -2.40 -9.84
C LEU A 56 4.20 -3.16 -10.67
N ALA A 57 4.56 -4.32 -11.23
CA ALA A 57 3.64 -5.16 -11.97
C ALA A 57 2.46 -5.64 -11.11
N ALA A 58 2.73 -6.05 -9.86
CA ALA A 58 1.66 -6.47 -8.95
C ALA A 58 0.74 -5.32 -8.52
N LEU A 59 1.28 -4.12 -8.27
CA LEU A 59 0.46 -2.94 -7.97
C LEU A 59 -0.43 -2.57 -9.17
N GLN A 60 0.12 -2.61 -10.38
CA GLN A 60 -0.63 -2.36 -11.61
C GLN A 60 -1.76 -3.37 -11.80
N GLN A 61 -1.47 -4.67 -11.63
CA GLN A 61 -2.47 -5.73 -11.71
C GLN A 61 -3.62 -5.53 -10.71
N GLN A 62 -3.30 -5.14 -9.48
CA GLN A 62 -4.31 -4.91 -8.43
C GLN A 62 -5.13 -3.65 -8.68
N GLN A 63 -4.55 -2.64 -9.32
CA GLN A 63 -5.26 -1.45 -9.79
C GLN A 63 -6.27 -1.80 -10.89
N GLU A 64 -5.84 -2.54 -11.91
CA GLU A 64 -6.72 -2.98 -13.00
C GLU A 64 -7.86 -3.84 -12.48
N ARG A 65 -7.55 -4.75 -11.55
CA ARG A 65 -8.55 -5.57 -10.86
C ARG A 65 -9.56 -4.72 -10.09
N LEU A 66 -9.10 -3.72 -9.32
CA LEU A 66 -9.98 -2.81 -8.59
C LEU A 66 -10.93 -2.09 -9.54
N LEU A 67 -10.41 -1.52 -10.63
CA LEU A 67 -11.24 -0.81 -11.61
C LEU A 67 -12.32 -1.71 -12.20
N GLY A 68 -11.98 -2.94 -12.58
CA GLY A 68 -12.97 -3.91 -13.09
C GLY A 68 -14.03 -4.31 -12.05
N ILE A 69 -13.69 -4.33 -10.76
CA ILE A 69 -14.67 -4.56 -9.68
C ILE A 69 -15.60 -3.35 -9.55
N LEU A 70 -15.04 -2.13 -9.56
CA LEU A 70 -15.79 -0.89 -9.40
C LEU A 70 -16.78 -0.66 -10.56
N ASP A 71 -16.47 -1.11 -11.76
CA ASP A 71 -17.39 -1.04 -12.91
C ASP A 71 -18.66 -1.89 -12.71
N ALA A 72 -18.60 -2.92 -11.87
CA ALA A 72 -19.69 -3.87 -11.64
C ALA A 72 -20.28 -3.81 -10.22
N VAL A 73 -19.76 -2.95 -9.34
CA VAL A 73 -20.15 -2.93 -7.93
C VAL A 73 -21.54 -2.32 -7.75
N ASP A 74 -22.35 -2.95 -6.89
CA ASP A 74 -23.59 -2.35 -6.39
C ASP A 74 -23.25 -1.35 -5.28
N THR A 75 -23.55 -0.07 -5.48
CA THR A 75 -23.24 0.99 -4.50
C THR A 75 -24.09 0.91 -3.23
N GLU A 76 -25.20 0.16 -3.26
CA GLU A 76 -26.04 -0.09 -2.09
C GLU A 76 -25.58 -1.32 -1.28
N VAL A 77 -24.43 -1.93 -1.65
CA VAL A 77 -23.89 -3.08 -0.93
C VAL A 77 -23.54 -2.73 0.53
N SER A 78 -23.90 -3.64 1.43
CA SER A 78 -23.37 -3.69 2.79
C SER A 78 -22.28 -4.75 2.86
N LEU A 79 -21.14 -4.39 3.44
CA LEU A 79 -19.98 -5.23 3.66
C LEU A 79 -19.81 -5.55 5.14
N ASP A 80 -19.56 -6.81 5.48
CA ASP A 80 -19.15 -7.20 6.83
C ASP A 80 -17.69 -6.76 7.07
N TRP A 81 -17.53 -5.70 7.85
CA TRP A 81 -16.25 -5.21 8.31
C TRP A 81 -15.93 -5.71 9.72
N SER A 82 -15.57 -6.99 9.82
CA SER A 82 -15.19 -7.63 11.09
C SER A 82 -16.30 -7.58 12.15
N GLY A 83 -17.53 -7.87 11.74
CA GLY A 83 -18.75 -7.84 12.55
C GLY A 83 -19.49 -6.50 12.55
N THR A 84 -19.03 -5.52 11.77
CA THR A 84 -19.67 -4.20 11.61
C THR A 84 -20.11 -4.01 10.18
N ASP A 85 -21.37 -3.66 9.96
CA ASP A 85 -21.87 -3.35 8.62
C ASP A 85 -21.27 -2.04 8.09
N PHE A 86 -20.61 -2.13 6.94
CA PHE A 86 -20.06 -1.00 6.20
C PHE A 86 -20.86 -0.78 4.93
N SER A 87 -21.35 0.43 4.72
CA SER A 87 -21.84 0.82 3.39
C SER A 87 -20.67 0.92 2.41
N PHE A 88 -20.96 0.86 1.12
CA PHE A 88 -19.96 1.14 0.08
C PHE A 88 -19.26 2.50 0.31
N ALA A 89 -20.00 3.53 0.72
CA ALA A 89 -19.43 4.84 1.03
C ALA A 89 -18.40 4.78 2.18
N MET A 90 -18.71 4.06 3.28
CA MET A 90 -17.77 3.88 4.39
C MET A 90 -16.53 3.10 3.95
N PHE A 91 -16.70 2.06 3.14
CA PHE A 91 -15.59 1.33 2.54
C PHE A 91 -14.68 2.25 1.71
N THR A 92 -15.26 3.07 0.82
CA THR A 92 -14.46 3.99 -0.02
C THR A 92 -13.71 5.02 0.82
N TRP A 93 -14.31 5.48 1.91
CA TRP A 93 -13.66 6.38 2.85
C TRP A 93 -12.43 5.74 3.50
N GLU A 94 -12.56 4.52 4.05
CA GLU A 94 -11.43 3.77 4.62
C GLU A 94 -10.33 3.52 3.59
N PHE A 95 -10.71 3.11 2.38
CA PHE A 95 -9.77 2.86 1.29
C PHE A 95 -8.96 4.12 0.94
N VAL A 96 -9.63 5.25 0.69
CA VAL A 96 -8.96 6.51 0.33
C VAL A 96 -8.11 7.03 1.48
N GLN A 97 -8.59 6.93 2.73
CA GLN A 97 -7.84 7.34 3.91
C GLN A 97 -6.55 6.52 4.05
N HIS A 98 -6.61 5.20 3.86
CA HIS A 98 -5.45 4.32 3.93
C HIS A 98 -4.35 4.74 2.94
N GLU A 99 -4.72 4.98 1.68
CA GLU A 99 -3.79 5.43 0.65
C GLU A 99 -3.21 6.82 0.96
N ALA A 100 -4.03 7.75 1.44
CA ALA A 100 -3.59 9.08 1.82
C ALA A 100 -2.56 9.05 2.96
N ILE A 101 -2.75 8.20 3.97
CA ILE A 101 -1.79 8.00 5.07
C ILE A 101 -0.45 7.50 4.51
N HIS A 102 -0.47 6.49 3.64
CA HIS A 102 0.76 5.95 3.05
C HIS A 102 1.46 6.95 2.14
N HIS A 103 0.72 7.75 1.37
CA HIS A 103 1.29 8.85 0.60
C HIS A 103 1.98 9.89 1.49
N GLY A 104 1.35 10.28 2.61
CA GLY A 104 1.93 11.22 3.57
C GLY A 104 3.17 10.67 4.28
N GLN A 105 3.18 9.38 4.63
CA GLN A 105 4.37 8.72 5.19
C GLN A 105 5.51 8.70 4.17
N TRP A 106 5.21 8.37 2.91
CA TRP A 106 6.20 8.28 1.86
C TRP A 106 6.80 9.66 1.52
N SER A 107 5.98 10.71 1.44
CA SER A 107 6.48 12.07 1.15
C SER A 107 7.45 12.56 2.23
N LEU A 108 7.15 12.28 3.51
CA LEU A 108 8.06 12.58 4.61
C LEU A 108 9.41 11.84 4.45
N TYR A 109 9.38 10.55 4.12
CA TYR A 109 10.61 9.79 3.93
C TYR A 109 11.41 10.25 2.70
N ALA A 110 10.74 10.59 1.60
CA ALA A 110 11.37 11.14 0.42
C ALA A 110 12.13 12.43 0.77
N GLN A 111 11.47 13.36 1.46
CA GLN A 111 12.08 14.62 1.89
C GLN A 111 13.29 14.39 2.81
N LEU A 112 13.18 13.51 3.82
CA LEU A 112 14.27 13.20 4.75
C LEU A 112 15.48 12.55 4.04
N ALA A 113 15.24 11.81 2.96
CA ALA A 113 16.27 11.17 2.16
C ALA A 113 16.81 12.05 1.01
N GLY A 114 16.24 13.24 0.81
CA GLY A 114 16.62 14.14 -0.29
C GLY A 114 16.12 13.68 -1.67
N PHE A 115 15.06 12.88 -1.74
CA PHE A 115 14.38 12.53 -2.98
C PHE A 115 13.24 13.49 -3.28
N GLU A 116 12.97 13.71 -4.57
CA GLU A 116 11.78 14.43 -5.02
C GLU A 116 10.54 13.53 -4.95
N THR A 117 9.40 14.14 -4.65
CA THR A 117 8.08 13.53 -4.75
C THR A 117 7.64 13.39 -6.21
N PRO A 118 6.67 12.51 -6.53
CA PRO A 118 6.10 12.43 -7.87
C PRO A 118 5.58 13.77 -8.38
N GLU A 119 5.80 14.07 -9.66
CA GLU A 119 5.38 15.33 -10.29
C GLU A 119 3.88 15.60 -10.09
N SER A 120 3.05 14.56 -10.17
CA SER A 120 1.60 14.68 -9.95
C SER A 120 1.25 15.16 -8.55
N TRP A 121 2.05 14.81 -7.54
CA TRP A 121 1.86 15.27 -6.15
C TRP A 121 2.33 16.71 -5.99
N GLN A 122 3.44 17.09 -6.61
CA GLN A 122 3.90 18.49 -6.64
C GLN A 122 2.85 19.41 -7.28
N GLN A 123 2.24 18.98 -8.39
CA GLN A 123 1.24 19.78 -9.09
C GLN A 123 -0.07 19.87 -8.30
N SER A 124 -0.55 18.75 -7.77
CA SER A 124 -1.87 18.64 -7.14
C SER A 124 -1.86 19.10 -5.68
N TRP A 125 -0.83 18.74 -4.91
CA TRP A 125 -0.78 18.88 -3.45
C TRP A 125 0.35 19.79 -2.98
N LYS A 126 1.20 20.28 -3.90
CA LYS A 126 2.34 21.17 -3.60
C LYS A 126 3.35 20.54 -2.64
N LEU A 127 3.54 19.21 -2.76
CA LEU A 127 4.49 18.41 -2.00
C LEU A 127 5.76 18.16 -2.79
#